data_AF-V9E7U7-F1
#
_entry.id   AF-V9E7U7-F1
#
_cell.length_a   1.000
_cell.length_b   1.000
_cell.length_c   1.000
_cell.angle_alpha   90.00
_cell.angle_beta   90.00
_cell.angle_gamma   90.00
#
_symmetry.space_group_name_H-M   'P 1'
#
loop_
_entity.id
_entity.type
_entity.pdbx_description
1 polymer ?
#
loop_
_entity_poly.entity_id
_entity_poly.type
_entity_poly.pdbx_seq_one_letter_code
_entity_poly.pdbx_strand_id
1 'polypeptide(L)'
;MTPSLVSTLAVAATLSCAVLSTDAHQIVLQPEPQWTTDNKDIKYNPLAFLEGQGFQTQEDFNAWRRDNGYKTLRDFMDRAKYTVTEGADYFCGWTDPKGTPQPIPAGGAMRSTGYTHDGPCEVWLDDVRVLEGGNCHESIPGKDYTIDYSSCEKKGGCVLRWYWLGVRFLKNSYSWQVYKECIPLTTTPKRLRV
;
A
#
# COMPACT_ATOMS: atom_id res chain seq x y z
N MET A 1 -13.86 -66.11 35.29
CA MET A 1 -13.77 -64.62 35.25
C MET A 1 -12.58 -64.28 34.36
N THR A 2 -12.82 -63.78 33.15
CA THR A 2 -11.80 -63.29 32.22
C THR A 2 -12.28 -61.92 31.75
N PRO A 3 -11.52 -60.82 31.92
CA PRO A 3 -11.92 -59.55 31.38
C PRO A 3 -11.41 -59.42 29.94
N SER A 4 -12.31 -59.07 29.02
CA SER A 4 -11.96 -58.58 27.68
C SER A 4 -11.34 -57.19 27.80
N LEU A 5 -10.14 -57.01 27.25
CA LEU A 5 -9.52 -55.70 27.08
C LEU A 5 -10.03 -55.07 25.78
N VAL A 6 -10.90 -54.08 25.91
CA VAL A 6 -11.28 -53.21 24.78
C VAL A 6 -10.24 -52.11 24.69
N SER A 7 -9.43 -52.14 23.64
CA SER A 7 -8.42 -51.13 23.35
C SER A 7 -9.08 -49.97 22.61
N THR A 8 -9.28 -48.84 23.28
CA THR A 8 -9.75 -47.59 22.65
C THR A 8 -8.57 -46.77 22.15
N LEU A 9 -8.35 -46.77 20.83
CA LEU A 9 -7.46 -45.81 20.17
C LEU A 9 -8.13 -44.43 20.17
N ALA A 10 -7.55 -43.46 20.90
CA ALA A 10 -7.90 -42.06 20.78
C ALA A 10 -7.08 -41.45 19.62
N VAL A 11 -7.75 -41.07 18.53
CA VAL A 11 -7.14 -40.30 17.44
C VAL A 11 -7.19 -38.82 17.84
N ALA A 12 -6.05 -38.27 18.26
CA ALA A 12 -5.89 -36.84 18.46
C ALA A 12 -5.72 -36.16 17.09
N ALA A 13 -6.77 -35.49 16.61
CA ALA A 13 -6.68 -34.63 15.43
C ALA A 13 -5.97 -33.33 15.84
N THR A 14 -4.67 -33.23 15.55
CA THR A 14 -3.94 -31.97 15.65
C THR A 14 -4.42 -31.06 14.53
N LEU A 15 -5.24 -30.06 14.86
CA LEU A 15 -5.61 -28.97 13.97
C LEU A 15 -4.36 -28.09 13.77
N SER A 16 -3.56 -28.42 12.77
CA SER A 16 -2.47 -27.55 12.32
C SER A 16 -3.10 -26.30 11.71
N CYS A 17 -3.21 -25.23 12.49
CA CYS A 17 -3.37 -23.88 11.95
C CYS A 17 -2.13 -23.57 11.13
N ALA A 18 -2.17 -23.86 9.83
CA ALA A 18 -1.24 -23.29 8.89
C ALA A 18 -1.44 -21.78 8.97
N VAL A 19 -0.54 -21.10 9.68
CA VAL A 19 -0.39 -19.66 9.60
C VAL A 19 0.01 -19.38 8.16
N LEU A 20 -0.98 -19.07 7.32
CA LEU A 20 -0.74 -18.45 6.04
C LEU A 20 -0.02 -17.15 6.38
N SER A 21 1.29 -17.12 6.18
CA SER A 21 2.05 -15.87 6.13
C SER A 21 1.57 -15.17 4.87
N THR A 22 0.43 -14.47 4.96
CA THR A 22 0.00 -13.54 3.94
C THR A 22 1.05 -12.45 3.93
N ASP A 23 1.96 -12.55 2.96
CA ASP A 23 2.93 -11.52 2.64
C ASP A 23 2.14 -10.25 2.32
N ALA A 24 2.03 -9.36 3.32
CA ALA A 24 1.11 -8.22 3.34
C ALA A 24 1.69 -6.98 2.64
N HIS A 25 2.74 -7.19 1.86
CA HIS A 25 3.46 -6.16 1.15
C HIS A 25 2.70 -5.67 -0.08
N GLN A 26 2.63 -4.34 -0.25
CA GLN A 26 1.79 -3.73 -1.28
C GLN A 26 2.54 -2.75 -2.17
N ILE A 27 2.30 -2.85 -3.48
CA ILE A 27 2.85 -1.95 -4.51
C ILE A 27 1.85 -1.65 -5.64
N VAL A 28 2.09 -0.58 -6.41
CA VAL A 28 1.42 -0.36 -7.70
C VAL A 28 2.05 -1.25 -8.78
N LEU A 29 1.19 -1.93 -9.55
CA LEU A 29 1.56 -2.80 -10.65
C LEU A 29 1.30 -2.15 -12.02
N GLN A 30 0.29 -1.28 -12.11
CA GLN A 30 -0.07 -0.57 -13.32
C GLN A 30 -0.63 0.81 -12.95
N PRO A 31 -0.16 1.93 -13.55
CA PRO A 31 1.03 2.02 -14.42
C PRO A 31 2.30 1.62 -13.64
N GLU A 32 3.21 0.88 -14.29
CA GLU A 32 4.37 0.29 -13.63
C GLU A 32 5.37 1.36 -13.18
N PRO A 33 5.68 1.47 -11.87
CA PRO A 33 6.69 2.41 -11.39
C PRO A 33 8.09 2.06 -11.92
N GLN A 34 8.92 3.08 -12.16
CA GLN A 34 10.35 2.87 -12.30
C GLN A 34 10.99 2.82 -10.91
N TRP A 35 11.51 1.66 -10.51
CA TRP A 35 12.11 1.45 -9.20
C TRP A 35 13.57 1.90 -9.14
N THR A 36 14.02 2.37 -7.98
CA THR A 36 15.43 2.76 -7.70
C THR A 36 16.26 1.63 -7.08
N THR A 37 15.64 0.48 -6.84
CA THR A 37 16.26 -0.75 -6.37
C THR A 37 15.73 -1.92 -7.18
N ASP A 38 16.47 -3.03 -7.26
CA ASP A 38 15.99 -4.29 -7.85
C ASP A 38 15.59 -5.34 -6.81
N ASN A 39 15.89 -5.09 -5.53
CA ASN A 39 15.54 -6.01 -4.46
C ASN A 39 14.03 -6.00 -4.20
N LYS A 40 13.36 -7.13 -4.49
CA LYS A 40 11.91 -7.28 -4.33
C LYS A 40 11.46 -7.01 -2.89
N ASP A 41 12.15 -7.54 -1.90
CA ASP A 41 11.74 -7.40 -0.49
C ASP A 41 11.74 -5.93 -0.08
N ILE A 42 12.71 -5.16 -0.56
CA ILE A 42 12.79 -3.71 -0.30
C ILE A 42 11.63 -2.95 -0.98
N LYS A 43 11.30 -3.29 -2.24
CA LYS A 43 10.20 -2.64 -2.98
C LYS A 43 8.84 -2.82 -2.31
N TYR A 44 8.63 -3.99 -1.73
CA TYR A 44 7.34 -4.49 -1.25
C TYR A 44 7.08 -4.11 0.23
N ASN A 45 8.13 -3.94 1.02
CA ASN A 45 8.02 -3.57 2.43
C ASN A 45 7.45 -2.15 2.65
N PRO A 46 6.81 -1.88 3.80
CA PRO A 46 6.54 -0.52 4.24
C PRO A 46 7.80 0.34 4.21
N LEU A 47 7.68 1.59 3.73
CA LEU A 47 8.76 2.58 3.79
C LEU A 47 9.07 3.01 5.22
N ALA A 48 8.07 2.95 6.09
CA ALA A 48 8.23 3.23 7.51
C ALA A 48 7.22 2.45 8.34
N PHE A 49 7.68 2.04 9.52
CA PHE A 49 6.85 1.66 10.65
C PHE A 49 6.87 2.84 11.62
N LEU A 50 5.70 3.36 12.00
CA LEU A 50 5.62 4.58 12.80
C LEU A 50 5.63 4.32 14.31
N GLU A 51 5.43 3.08 14.74
CA GLU A 51 5.70 2.68 16.11
C GLU A 51 7.16 2.97 16.48
N GLY A 52 7.36 3.60 17.64
CA GLY A 52 8.69 4.02 18.08
C GLY A 52 9.22 5.31 17.43
N GLN A 53 8.49 5.93 16.51
CA GLN A 53 8.84 7.23 15.91
C GLN A 53 8.12 8.42 16.56
N GLY A 54 7.57 8.23 17.76
CA GLY A 54 6.84 9.27 18.50
C GLY A 54 5.35 9.39 18.15
N PHE A 55 4.81 8.48 17.34
CA PHE A 55 3.38 8.41 17.02
C PHE A 55 2.64 7.53 18.02
N GLN A 56 1.47 7.99 18.46
CA GLN A 56 0.52 7.18 19.22
C GLN A 56 -0.30 6.35 18.24
N THR A 57 0.23 5.18 17.87
CA THR A 57 -0.46 4.28 16.95
C THR A 57 -1.73 3.73 17.60
N GLN A 58 -2.83 3.78 16.86
CA GLN A 58 -4.16 3.35 17.30
C GLN A 58 -4.97 2.83 16.11
N GLU A 59 -6.10 2.17 16.39
CA GLU A 59 -7.00 1.62 15.37
C GLU A 59 -7.51 2.70 14.40
N ASP A 60 -8.12 3.76 14.93
CA ASP A 60 -8.66 4.84 14.11
C ASP A 60 -7.58 5.90 13.83
N PHE A 61 -6.72 5.59 12.85
CA PHE A 61 -5.77 6.56 12.30
C PHE A 61 -6.47 7.79 11.69
N ASN A 62 -7.68 7.64 11.13
CA ASN A 62 -8.38 8.75 10.49
C ASN A 62 -8.88 9.77 11.51
N ALA A 63 -9.34 9.36 12.69
CA ALA A 63 -9.60 10.27 13.81
C ALA A 63 -8.31 10.91 14.28
N TRP A 64 -7.29 10.11 14.56
CA TRP A 64 -6.00 10.61 15.04
C TRP A 64 -5.42 11.69 14.12
N ARG A 65 -5.40 11.47 12.80
CA ARG A 65 -4.83 12.44 11.85
C ARG A 65 -5.62 13.74 11.83
N ARG A 66 -6.95 13.69 11.95
CA ARG A 66 -7.80 14.89 11.98
C ARG A 66 -7.55 15.70 13.24
N ASP A 67 -7.48 15.03 14.39
CA ASP A 67 -7.22 15.66 15.69
C ASP A 67 -5.82 16.30 15.75
N ASN A 68 -4.88 15.77 14.96
CA ASN A 68 -3.52 16.30 14.79
C ASN A 68 -3.37 17.27 13.60
N GLY A 69 -4.47 17.73 13.00
CA GLY A 69 -4.47 18.78 11.98
C GLY A 69 -4.04 18.36 10.58
N TYR A 70 -4.09 17.06 10.27
CA TYR A 70 -3.83 16.52 8.92
C TYR A 70 -5.14 16.30 8.15
N LYS A 71 -5.31 17.04 7.06
CA LYS A 71 -6.58 17.09 6.31
C LYS A 71 -6.81 15.85 5.44
N THR A 72 -5.75 15.34 4.82
CA THR A 72 -5.78 14.19 3.91
C THR A 72 -4.71 13.17 4.31
N LEU A 73 -4.73 11.98 3.70
CA LEU A 73 -3.64 11.03 3.90
C LEU A 73 -2.33 11.58 3.36
N ARG A 74 -2.35 12.14 2.14
CA ARG A 74 -1.18 12.83 1.55
C ARG A 74 -0.65 13.91 2.47
N ASP A 75 -1.52 14.71 3.08
CA ASP A 75 -1.13 15.80 3.99
C ASP A 75 -0.38 15.29 5.22
N PHE A 76 -0.85 14.19 5.82
CA PHE A 76 -0.09 13.49 6.88
C PHE A 76 1.25 12.99 6.36
N MET A 77 1.20 12.21 5.29
CA MET A 77 2.36 11.53 4.76
C MET A 77 3.46 12.48 4.28
N ASP A 78 3.12 13.65 3.74
CA ASP A 78 4.09 14.60 3.20
C ASP A 78 4.58 15.61 4.27
N ARG A 79 3.82 15.85 5.36
CA ARG A 79 4.19 16.84 6.39
C ARG A 79 4.57 16.28 7.76
N ALA A 80 4.18 15.05 8.10
CA ALA A 80 4.57 14.44 9.37
C ALA A 80 6.09 14.27 9.44
N LYS A 81 6.64 14.18 10.65
CA LYS A 81 8.08 14.00 10.85
C LYS A 81 8.33 12.55 11.26
N TYR A 82 8.72 11.73 10.30
CA TYR A 82 9.19 10.36 10.51
C TYR A 82 10.34 10.06 9.56
N THR A 83 11.14 9.05 9.86
CA THR A 83 12.19 8.55 8.99
C THR A 83 11.66 7.37 8.18
N VAL A 84 12.01 7.36 6.90
CA VAL A 84 11.80 6.20 6.01
C VAL A 84 13.03 5.31 6.01
N THR A 85 12.90 4.11 5.44
CA THR A 85 14.03 3.19 5.20
C THR A 85 15.19 3.92 4.53
N GLU A 86 16.41 3.67 5.01
CA GLU A 86 17.63 4.29 4.47
C GLU A 86 17.75 4.07 2.96
N GLY A 87 18.01 5.15 2.22
CA GLY A 87 18.12 5.15 0.76
C GLY A 87 16.80 5.37 0.01
N ALA A 88 15.65 5.23 0.66
CA ALA A 88 14.36 5.57 0.06
C ALA A 88 14.17 7.09 -0.02
N ASP A 89 13.49 7.56 -1.06
CA ASP A 89 12.99 8.93 -1.11
C ASP A 89 11.80 9.10 -0.15
N TYR A 90 11.75 10.22 0.57
CA TYR A 90 10.69 10.46 1.55
C TYR A 90 9.29 10.59 0.93
N PHE A 91 9.19 11.12 -0.28
CA PHE A 91 7.93 11.39 -0.97
C PHE A 91 7.52 10.26 -1.91
N CYS A 92 8.49 9.57 -2.51
CA CYS A 92 8.28 8.59 -3.56
C CYS A 92 8.80 7.19 -3.22
N GLY A 93 9.32 6.98 -2.01
CA GLY A 93 9.82 5.69 -1.58
C GLY A 93 10.93 5.17 -2.48
N TRP A 94 10.75 3.95 -2.99
CA TRP A 94 11.71 3.31 -3.89
C TRP A 94 11.39 3.53 -5.37
N THR A 95 10.58 4.54 -5.71
CA THR A 95 10.22 4.87 -7.09
C THR A 95 10.84 6.20 -7.52
N ASP A 96 11.26 6.28 -8.79
CA ASP A 96 11.89 7.47 -9.33
C ASP A 96 10.85 8.43 -9.95
N PRO A 97 10.55 9.58 -9.32
CA PRO A 97 9.62 10.57 -9.87
C PRO A 97 10.15 11.30 -11.11
N LYS A 98 11.41 11.08 -11.48
CA LYS A 98 12.04 11.59 -12.72
C LYS A 98 12.39 10.45 -13.69
N GLY A 99 11.90 9.24 -13.41
CA GLY A 99 12.07 8.08 -14.27
C GLY A 99 11.34 8.23 -15.60
N THR A 100 11.46 7.20 -16.43
CA THR A 100 10.80 7.13 -17.74
C THR A 100 9.28 7.18 -17.55
N PRO A 101 8.57 8.19 -18.10
CA PRO A 101 7.13 8.28 -17.95
C PRO A 101 6.41 7.09 -18.58
N GLN A 102 5.46 6.52 -17.85
CA GLN A 102 4.56 5.49 -18.38
C GLN A 102 3.46 6.14 -19.22
N PRO A 103 3.01 5.50 -20.31
CA PRO A 103 1.79 5.93 -20.97
C PRO A 103 0.61 5.88 -20.00
N ILE A 104 -0.29 6.87 -20.06
CA ILE A 104 -1.55 6.83 -19.34
C ILE A 104 -2.31 5.54 -19.72
N PRO A 105 -2.71 4.70 -18.74
CA PRO A 105 -3.38 3.44 -19.04
C PRO A 105 -4.74 3.64 -19.72
N ALA A 106 -5.02 2.79 -20.72
CA ALA A 106 -6.32 2.80 -21.40
C ALA A 106 -7.47 2.48 -20.43
N GLY A 107 -8.63 3.09 -20.66
CA GLY A 107 -9.84 2.86 -19.86
C GLY A 107 -9.73 3.30 -18.39
N GLY A 108 -8.75 4.13 -18.06
CA GLY A 108 -8.52 4.59 -16.69
C GLY A 108 -7.95 3.52 -15.76
N ALA A 109 -7.33 2.47 -16.30
CA ALA A 109 -6.89 1.33 -15.49
C ALA A 109 -5.73 1.68 -14.54
N MET A 110 -5.88 1.36 -13.26
CA MET A 110 -4.77 1.23 -12.32
C MET A 110 -4.86 -0.15 -11.66
N ARG A 111 -3.71 -0.75 -11.31
CA ARG A 111 -3.65 -2.00 -10.57
C ARG A 111 -2.61 -1.93 -9.48
N SER A 112 -2.90 -2.53 -8.34
CA SER A 112 -1.94 -2.77 -7.26
C SER A 112 -1.97 -4.24 -6.84
N THR A 113 -1.17 -4.62 -5.85
CA THR A 113 -1.25 -5.93 -5.19
C THR A 113 -2.46 -6.07 -4.25
N GLY A 114 -3.15 -4.96 -3.92
CA GLY A 114 -4.32 -4.88 -3.05
C GLY A 114 -4.07 -4.09 -1.76
N TYR A 115 -5.04 -4.10 -0.86
CA TYR A 115 -4.90 -3.57 0.50
C TYR A 115 -5.13 -4.73 1.48
N THR A 116 -4.11 -5.12 2.25
CA THR A 116 -4.17 -6.30 3.14
C THR A 116 -4.38 -5.97 4.61
N HIS A 117 -4.33 -4.70 4.96
CA HIS A 117 -4.55 -4.18 6.29
C HIS A 117 -5.54 -3.03 6.23
N ASP A 118 -6.31 -2.87 7.29
CA ASP A 118 -7.22 -1.72 7.42
C ASP A 118 -6.46 -0.42 7.28
N GLY A 119 -7.12 0.61 6.78
CA GLY A 119 -6.57 1.96 6.78
C GLY A 119 -6.74 2.70 5.47
N PRO A 120 -6.45 4.00 5.47
CA PRO A 120 -6.80 4.87 4.37
C PRO A 120 -5.84 4.74 3.19
N CYS A 121 -6.35 5.03 2.01
CA CYS A 121 -5.56 5.17 0.79
C CYS A 121 -6.00 6.40 -0.01
N GLU A 122 -5.08 6.95 -0.79
CA GLU A 122 -5.36 8.02 -1.74
C GLU A 122 -4.54 7.84 -3.02
N VAL A 123 -5.11 8.23 -4.16
CA VAL A 123 -4.39 8.40 -5.42
C VAL A 123 -4.52 9.84 -5.88
N TRP A 124 -3.40 10.44 -6.27
CA TRP A 124 -3.32 11.82 -6.72
C TRP A 124 -2.65 11.89 -8.09
N LEU A 125 -3.17 12.75 -8.97
CA LEU A 125 -2.52 13.16 -10.22
C LEU A 125 -2.08 14.61 -10.05
N ASP A 126 -0.79 14.82 -9.86
CA ASP A 126 -0.24 16.07 -9.32
C ASP A 126 -0.98 16.52 -8.05
N ASP A 127 -1.82 17.55 -8.15
CA ASP A 127 -2.57 18.15 -7.04
C ASP A 127 -4.06 17.79 -7.06
N VAL A 128 -4.48 16.91 -7.99
CA VAL A 128 -5.87 16.43 -8.09
C VAL A 128 -5.98 15.07 -7.45
N ARG A 129 -6.76 14.96 -6.36
CA ARG A 129 -7.08 13.66 -5.76
C ARG A 129 -8.16 12.96 -6.59
N VAL A 130 -7.84 11.76 -7.06
CA VAL A 130 -8.68 10.98 -8.00
C VAL A 130 -9.23 9.69 -7.37
N LEU A 131 -8.68 9.29 -6.22
CA LEU A 131 -9.21 8.21 -5.39
C LEU A 131 -8.96 8.54 -3.92
N GLU A 132 -9.93 8.25 -3.06
CA GLU A 132 -9.79 8.28 -1.61
C GLU A 132 -10.61 7.16 -0.95
N GLY A 133 -10.14 6.66 0.19
CA GLY A 133 -10.92 5.77 1.04
C GLY A 133 -10.44 5.84 2.49
N GLY A 134 -11.38 5.75 3.43
CA GLY A 134 -11.08 5.73 4.87
C GLY A 134 -10.54 4.38 5.35
N ASN A 135 -11.05 3.29 4.78
CA ASN A 135 -10.53 1.94 4.93
C ASN A 135 -10.55 1.23 3.57
N CYS A 136 -9.43 1.23 2.86
CA CYS A 136 -9.39 0.69 1.50
C CYS A 136 -9.33 -0.84 1.44
N HIS A 137 -8.96 -1.51 2.53
CA HIS A 137 -9.09 -2.97 2.64
C HIS A 137 -10.56 -3.40 2.52
N GLU A 138 -11.45 -2.69 3.20
CA GLU A 138 -12.89 -2.95 3.16
C GLU A 138 -13.55 -2.39 1.90
N SER A 139 -13.28 -1.12 1.56
CA SER A 139 -14.00 -0.45 0.48
C SER A 139 -13.51 -0.82 -0.92
N ILE A 140 -12.30 -1.36 -1.04
CA ILE A 140 -11.72 -1.79 -2.32
C ILE A 140 -11.09 -3.18 -2.18
N PRO A 141 -11.90 -4.25 -2.15
CA PRO A 141 -11.41 -5.62 -1.97
C PRO A 141 -10.67 -6.17 -3.21
N GLY A 142 -10.78 -5.48 -4.34
CA GLY A 142 -10.13 -5.82 -5.59
C GLY A 142 -8.72 -5.24 -5.71
N LYS A 143 -8.07 -5.56 -6.84
CA LYS A 143 -6.73 -5.07 -7.19
C LYS A 143 -6.74 -4.08 -8.34
N ASP A 144 -7.85 -3.98 -9.04
CA ASP A 144 -8.06 -3.11 -10.20
C ASP A 144 -8.90 -1.90 -9.79
N TYR A 145 -8.52 -0.73 -10.30
CA TYR A 145 -9.16 0.55 -10.02
C TYR A 145 -9.45 1.27 -11.34
N THR A 146 -10.47 2.12 -11.32
CA THR A 146 -10.75 3.06 -12.40
C THR A 146 -10.41 4.47 -11.92
N ILE A 147 -9.44 5.10 -12.59
CA ILE A 147 -8.93 6.43 -12.29
C ILE A 147 -9.30 7.37 -13.44
N ASP A 148 -9.83 8.55 -13.09
CA ASP A 148 -9.99 9.65 -14.05
C ASP A 148 -8.64 10.35 -14.27
N TYR A 149 -8.01 10.07 -15.41
CA TYR A 149 -6.73 10.67 -15.81
C TYR A 149 -6.87 12.02 -16.53
N SER A 150 -8.07 12.58 -16.64
CA SER A 150 -8.32 13.77 -17.47
C SER A 150 -7.48 15.00 -17.09
N SER A 151 -7.13 15.16 -15.81
CA SER A 151 -6.25 16.23 -15.33
C SER A 151 -4.82 16.09 -15.84
N CYS A 152 -4.34 14.86 -16.01
CA CYS A 152 -3.03 14.49 -16.53
C CYS A 152 -2.99 14.64 -18.06
N GLU A 153 -4.03 14.16 -18.73
CA GLU A 153 -4.16 14.19 -20.19
C GLU A 153 -4.13 15.63 -20.72
N LYS A 154 -4.87 16.54 -20.07
CA LYS A 154 -4.92 17.97 -20.43
C LYS A 154 -3.56 18.66 -20.36
N LYS A 155 -2.63 18.16 -19.54
CA LYS A 155 -1.27 18.69 -19.38
C LYS A 155 -0.22 17.99 -20.26
N GLY A 156 -0.60 16.91 -20.95
CA GLY A 156 0.33 16.04 -21.69
C GLY A 156 1.11 15.05 -20.81
N GLY A 157 0.81 15.00 -19.51
CA GLY A 157 1.52 14.20 -18.52
C GLY A 157 1.39 14.79 -17.12
N CYS A 158 1.76 13.99 -16.11
CA CYS A 158 1.69 14.35 -14.69
C CYS A 158 2.49 13.33 -13.87
N VAL A 159 2.49 13.45 -12.54
CA VAL A 159 2.95 12.38 -11.65
C VAL A 159 1.75 11.81 -10.88
N LEU A 160 1.49 10.51 -11.04
CA LEU A 160 0.60 9.76 -10.17
C LEU A 160 1.32 9.50 -8.84
N ARG A 161 0.66 9.79 -7.73
CA ARG A 161 1.12 9.45 -6.38
C ARG A 161 0.10 8.54 -5.73
N TRP A 162 0.56 7.37 -5.32
CA TRP A 162 -0.23 6.40 -4.56
C TRP A 162 0.23 6.43 -3.11
N TYR A 163 -0.72 6.54 -2.20
CA TYR A 163 -0.51 6.57 -0.77
C TYR A 163 -1.40 5.53 -0.11
N TRP A 164 -0.83 4.75 0.80
CA TRP A 164 -1.60 3.84 1.65
C TRP A 164 -0.97 3.74 3.02
N LEU A 165 -1.79 3.89 4.06
CA LEU A 165 -1.37 3.61 5.43
C LEU A 165 -2.08 2.36 5.93
N GLY A 166 -1.30 1.31 6.16
CA GLY A 166 -1.78 0.08 6.78
C GLY A 166 -1.79 0.21 8.30
N VAL A 167 -2.93 -0.06 8.92
CA VAL A 167 -3.13 -0.18 10.35
C VAL A 167 -3.19 -1.68 10.68
N ARG A 168 -2.18 -2.14 11.41
CA ARG A 168 -2.07 -3.55 11.77
C ARG A 168 -2.02 -3.71 13.28
N PHE A 169 -2.84 -4.60 13.83
CA PHE A 169 -2.75 -5.01 15.22
C PHE A 169 -1.86 -6.25 15.35
N LEU A 170 -0.75 -6.15 16.08
CA LEU A 170 0.16 -7.27 16.37
C LEU A 170 0.74 -7.13 17.77
N LYS A 171 0.86 -8.25 18.51
CA LYS A 171 1.50 -8.32 19.84
C LYS A 171 0.91 -7.28 20.82
N ASN A 172 -0.42 -7.17 20.85
CA ASN A 172 -1.16 -6.24 21.71
C ASN A 172 -0.85 -4.76 21.47
N SER A 173 -0.41 -4.39 20.27
CA SER A 173 -0.16 -3.00 19.87
C SER A 173 -0.56 -2.77 18.42
N TYR A 174 -0.93 -1.53 18.11
CA TYR A 174 -1.11 -1.08 16.73
C TYR A 174 0.24 -0.68 16.11
N SER A 175 0.39 -0.98 14.83
CA SER A 175 1.50 -0.62 13.94
C SER A 175 0.92 0.14 12.76
N TRP A 176 1.54 1.26 12.40
CA TRP A 176 1.17 2.05 11.23
C TRP A 176 2.27 1.93 10.19
N GLN A 177 1.89 1.45 9.01
CA GLN A 177 2.79 1.11 7.92
C GLN A 177 2.60 2.08 6.77
N VAL A 178 3.66 2.78 6.39
CA VAL A 178 3.61 3.81 5.34
C VAL A 178 4.01 3.21 4.00
N TYR A 179 3.15 3.36 3.00
CA TYR A 179 3.43 3.01 1.61
C TYR A 179 3.24 4.24 0.71
N LYS A 180 4.22 4.49 -0.16
CA LYS A 180 4.22 5.59 -1.12
C LYS A 180 4.89 5.19 -2.41
N GLU A 181 4.29 5.60 -3.52
CA GLU A 181 4.89 5.45 -4.85
C GLU A 181 4.55 6.65 -5.73
N CYS A 182 5.50 7.01 -6.59
CA CYS A 182 5.38 8.05 -7.60
C CYS A 182 5.61 7.44 -8.98
N ILE A 183 4.67 7.67 -9.90
CA ILE A 183 4.75 7.17 -11.27
C ILE A 183 4.59 8.35 -12.22
N PRO A 184 5.65 8.78 -12.93
CA PRO A 184 5.53 9.77 -13.99
C PRO A 184 4.70 9.21 -15.14
N LEU A 185 3.76 10.02 -15.66
CA LEU A 185 2.82 9.64 -16.72
C LEU A 185 2.94 10.58 -17.90
N THR A 186 2.66 10.05 -19.11
CA THR A 186 2.60 10.82 -20.35
C THR A 186 1.43 10.38 -21.23
N THR A 187 0.90 11.31 -22.01
CA THR A 187 -0.05 10.99 -23.09
C THR A 187 0.62 10.35 -24.31
N THR A 188 1.96 10.33 -24.36
CA THR A 188 2.70 9.74 -25.48
C THR A 188 2.62 8.21 -25.40
N PRO A 189 2.16 7.52 -26.47
CA PRO A 189 2.16 6.06 -26.50
C PRO A 189 3.58 5.51 -26.33
N LYS A 190 3.72 4.34 -25.70
CA LYS A 190 5.00 3.62 -25.65
C LYS A 190 5.39 3.33 -27.11
N ARG A 191 6.42 4.00 -27.64
CA ARG A 191 7.00 3.58 -28.93
C ARG A 191 7.50 2.15 -28.71
N LEU A 192 6.84 1.18 -29.35
CA LEU A 192 7.41 -0.15 -29.52
C LEU A 192 8.74 0.07 -30.24
N ARG A 193 9.85 -0.25 -29.57
CA ARG A 193 11.13 -0.38 -30.26
C ARG A 193 10.97 -1.59 -31.17
N VAL A 194 10.82 -1.33 -32.47
CA VAL A 194 10.98 -2.34 -33.53
C VAL A 194 12.47 -2.65 -33.65
#